data_AF-A0A3D8RPY0-F1
#
_entry.id   AF-A0A3D8RPY0-F1
#
_cell.length_a   1.000
_cell.length_b   1.000
_cell.length_c   1.000
_cell.angle_alpha   90.00
_cell.angle_beta   90.00
_cell.angle_gamma   90.00
#
_symmetry.space_group_name_H-M   'P 1'
#
loop_
_entity.id
_entity.type
_entity.pdbx_description
1 polymer ?
#
loop_
_entity_poly.entity_id
_entity_poly.type
_entity_poly.pdbx_seq_one_letter_code
_entity_poly.pdbx_strand_id
1 'polypeptide(L)' 'MNFFGKPVVSRVKIGELFPSKERFGLANYARDTTKIKKSRPWWMGKAVSQFGIHGGKGKIKEGGVWEIVRSHIEKRQQR' A
#
# COMPACT_ATOMS: atom_id res chain seq x y z
N MET A 1 -18.68 10.55 -18.81
CA MET A 1 -17.84 9.45 -19.36
C MET A 1 -16.39 9.72 -19.01
N ASN A 2 -15.75 8.88 -18.19
CA ASN A 2 -14.34 9.08 -17.84
C ASN A 2 -13.44 8.51 -18.94
N PHE A 3 -12.75 9.43 -19.60
CA PHE A 3 -11.78 9.29 -20.67
C PHE A 3 -10.74 8.20 -20.37
N PHE A 4 -10.60 7.24 -21.29
CA PHE A 4 -9.46 6.33 -21.37
C PHE A 4 -8.17 7.17 -21.35
N GLY A 5 -7.44 7.16 -20.23
CA GLY A 5 -6.15 7.87 -20.10
C GLY A 5 -5.93 8.68 -18.82
N LYS A 6 -6.94 8.92 -17.98
CA LYS A 6 -6.70 9.56 -16.68
C LYS A 6 -5.97 8.59 -15.73
N PRO A 7 -4.81 8.97 -15.15
CA PRO A 7 -4.14 8.14 -14.16
C PRO A 7 -5.05 7.97 -12.94
N VAL A 8 -5.36 6.72 -12.60
CA VAL A 8 -6.17 6.39 -11.43
C VAL A 8 -5.25 6.26 -10.22
N VAL A 9 -5.38 7.18 -9.27
CA VAL A 9 -4.62 7.14 -8.02
C VAL A 9 -5.37 6.30 -6.99
N SER A 10 -4.70 5.30 -6.43
CA SER A 10 -5.21 4.56 -5.26
C SER A 10 -4.71 5.22 -3.98
N ARG A 11 -5.62 5.72 -3.16
CA ARG A 11 -5.31 6.16 -1.79
C ARG A 11 -5.57 5.01 -0.82
N VAL A 12 -4.68 4.82 0.15
CA VAL A 12 -4.83 3.84 1.21
C VAL A 12 -4.55 4.51 2.55
N LYS A 13 -5.28 4.15 3.59
CA LYS A 13 -4.92 4.56 4.94
C LYS A 13 -3.73 3.72 5.39
N ILE A 14 -2.76 4.34 6.06
CA ILE A 14 -1.61 3.63 6.64
C ILE A 14 -2.10 2.53 7.60
N GLY A 15 -3.15 2.80 8.37
CA GLY A 15 -3.81 1.82 9.22
C GLY A 15 -4.50 0.67 8.47
N GLU A 16 -4.58 0.63 7.15
CA GLU A 16 -5.08 -0.56 6.44
C GLU A 16 -3.97 -1.51 6.03
N LEU A 17 -2.70 -1.12 6.25
CA LEU A 17 -1.53 -1.92 5.92
C LEU A 17 -1.17 -2.89 7.05
N PHE A 18 -0.72 -4.07 6.66
CA PHE A 18 -0.10 -5.06 7.54
C PHE A 18 1.24 -5.52 6.95
N PRO A 19 2.23 -5.85 7.78
CA PRO A 19 3.51 -6.37 7.31
C PRO A 19 3.30 -7.66 6.53
N SER A 20 4.00 -7.78 5.40
CA SER A 20 3.97 -8.99 4.58
C SER A 20 5.37 -9.28 4.04
N LYS A 21 5.72 -10.55 3.93
CA LYS A 21 7.02 -11.01 3.40
C LYS A 21 6.81 -11.68 2.06
N GLU A 22 6.54 -10.87 1.05
CA GLU A 22 6.27 -11.34 -0.31
C GLU A 22 7.57 -11.54 -1.10
N ARG A 23 7.49 -12.28 -2.21
CA ARG A 23 8.62 -12.82 -2.99
C ARG A 23 9.79 -11.82 -3.11
N PHE A 24 10.92 -12.17 -2.49
CA PHE A 24 12.18 -11.42 -2.47
C PHE A 24 12.15 -10.03 -1.78
N GLY A 25 11.19 -9.75 -0.89
CA GLY A 25 11.16 -8.50 -0.12
C GLY A 25 10.81 -7.27 -0.96
N LEU A 26 10.25 -7.49 -2.16
CA LEU A 26 9.78 -6.43 -3.05
C LEU A 26 8.51 -5.75 -2.54
N ALA A 27 7.74 -6.43 -1.67
CA ALA A 27 6.65 -5.84 -0.92
C ALA A 27 6.80 -6.18 0.56
N ASN A 28 6.90 -5.13 1.38
CA ASN A 28 7.04 -5.22 2.83
C ASN A 28 5.69 -5.05 3.55
N TYR A 29 4.67 -4.56 2.84
CA TYR A 29 3.34 -4.33 3.37
C TYR A 29 2.27 -4.75 2.37
N ALA A 30 1.14 -5.21 2.90
CA ALA A 30 -0.04 -5.54 2.12
C ALA A 30 -1.31 -4.96 2.74
N ARG A 31 -2.40 -4.93 1.96
CA ARG A 31 -3.74 -4.60 2.44
C ARG A 31 -4.75 -5.64 1.98
N ASP A 32 -5.84 -5.80 2.74
CA ASP A 32 -6.98 -6.57 2.27
C ASP A 32 -7.69 -5.82 1.14
N THR A 33 -7.87 -6.49 0.01
CA THR A 33 -8.54 -5.95 -1.18
C THR A 33 -9.85 -6.67 -1.51
N THR A 34 -10.29 -7.61 -0.67
CA THR A 34 -11.45 -8.47 -0.95
C THR A 34 -12.71 -7.67 -1.24
N LYS A 35 -13.01 -6.66 -0.40
CA LYS A 35 -14.16 -5.76 -0.61
C LYS A 35 -14.02 -4.92 -1.88
N ILE A 36 -12.82 -4.39 -2.13
CA ILE A 36 -12.53 -3.54 -3.30
C ILE A 36 -12.66 -4.34 -4.60
N LYS A 37 -12.23 -5.61 -4.61
CA LYS A 37 -12.37 -6.50 -5.77
C LYS A 37 -13.84 -6.79 -6.07
N LYS A 38 -14.67 -7.01 -5.04
CA LYS A 38 -16.10 -7.28 -5.20
C LYS A 38 -16.86 -6.10 -5.83
N SER A 39 -16.48 -4.87 -5.51
CA SER A 39 -17.15 -3.67 -6.03
C SER A 39 -16.55 -3.11 -7.32
N ARG A 40 -15.50 -3.74 -7.87
CA ARG A 40 -14.76 -3.20 -9.02
C ARG A 40 -15.36 -3.68 -10.34
N PRO A 41 -15.52 -2.80 -11.35
CA PRO A 41 -15.88 -3.23 -12.69
C PRO A 41 -14.83 -4.17 -13.28
N TRP A 42 -15.27 -5.16 -14.06
CA TRP A 42 -14.39 -6.18 -14.66
C TRP A 42 -13.31 -5.60 -15.59
N TRP A 43 -13.60 -4.46 -16.23
CA TRP A 43 -12.68 -3.75 -17.11
C TRP A 43 -11.62 -2.94 -16.35
N MET A 44 -11.77 -2.77 -15.04
CA MET A 44 -10.79 -2.09 -14.21
C MET A 44 -9.74 -3.11 -13.75
N GLY A 45 -8.45 -2.83 -13.98
CA GLY A 45 -7.36 -3.71 -13.56
C GLY A 45 -7.37 -4.07 -12.07
N LYS A 46 -6.52 -5.04 -11.69
CA LYS A 46 -6.45 -5.56 -10.31
C LYS A 46 -6.27 -4.43 -9.28
N ALA A 47 -6.97 -4.55 -8.15
CA ALA A 47 -6.77 -3.64 -7.03
C ALA A 47 -5.34 -3.79 -6.48
N VAL A 48 -4.63 -2.67 -6.31
CA VAL A 48 -3.31 -2.66 -5.68
C VAL A 48 -3.43 -3.20 -4.26
N SER A 49 -2.67 -4.25 -3.94
CA SER A 49 -2.69 -4.93 -2.65
C SER A 49 -1.33 -4.95 -1.94
N GLN A 50 -0.23 -4.78 -2.66
CA GLN A 50 1.14 -4.92 -2.17
C GLN A 50 1.88 -3.59 -2.29
N PHE A 51 2.69 -3.27 -1.28
CA PHE A 51 3.41 -2.01 -1.17
C PHE A 51 4.86 -2.26 -0.74
N GLY A 52 5.79 -1.74 -1.54
CA GLY A 52 7.21 -1.67 -1.22
C GLY A 52 7.53 -0.28 -0.68
N ILE A 53 7.81 -0.17 0.61
CA ILE A 53 8.32 1.06 1.22
C ILE A 53 9.84 0.92 1.29
N HIS A 54 10.52 1.67 0.43
CA HIS A 54 11.98 1.71 0.33
C HIS A 54 12.44 3.15 0.57
N GLY A 55 13.47 3.33 1.39
CA GLY A 55 14.10 4.64 1.58
C GLY A 55 14.83 5.07 0.32
N GLY A 56 14.25 5.99 -0.45
CA GLY A 56 14.88 6.56 -1.66
C GLY A 56 15.76 7.78 -1.36
N LYS A 57 16.68 8.12 -2.28
CA LYS A 57 17.50 9.35 -2.26
C LYS A 57 16.71 10.62 -2.66
N GLY A 58 15.43 10.71 -2.32
CA GLY A 58 14.58 11.87 -2.64
C GLY A 58 14.78 13.04 -1.66
N LYS A 59 14.32 14.24 -2.03
CA LYS A 59 14.36 15.45 -1.17
C LYS A 59 13.60 15.30 0.15
N ILE A 60 12.70 14.33 0.25
CA ILE A 60 12.17 13.84 1.52
C ILE A 60 13.20 12.84 2.06
N LYS A 61 14.33 13.36 2.54
CA LYS A 61 15.18 12.60 3.43
C LYS A 61 14.35 12.34 4.66
N GLU A 62 14.00 11.09 4.90
CA GLU A 62 14.11 10.47 6.23
C GLU A 62 13.43 9.11 6.21
N GLY A 63 14.23 8.06 6.47
CA GLY A 63 13.68 6.79 6.94
C GLY A 63 12.80 6.98 8.19
N GLY A 64 13.00 8.07 8.96
CA GLY A 64 12.29 8.38 10.21
C GLY A 64 10.76 8.36 10.09
N VAL A 65 10.16 8.96 9.05
CA VAL A 65 8.69 8.94 8.88
C VAL A 65 8.19 7.51 8.69
N TRP A 66 8.91 6.69 7.93
CA TRP A 66 8.55 5.30 7.69
C TRP A 66 8.84 4.40 8.88
N GLU A 67 9.83 4.71 9.72
CA GLU A 67 10.05 4.04 11.01
C GLU A 67 8.90 4.34 11.98
N ILE A 68 8.41 5.58 12.04
CA ILE A 68 7.23 5.92 12.85
C ILE A 68 6.00 5.15 12.35
N VAL A 69 5.80 5.09 11.04
CA VAL A 69 4.70 4.32 10.44
C VAL A 69 4.84 2.83 10.74
N ARG A 70 6.04 2.26 10.57
CA ARG A 70 6.34 0.85 10.88
C ARG A 70 5.99 0.54 12.34
N SER A 71 6.50 1.34 13.28
CA SER A 71 6.27 1.12 14.71
C SER A 71 4.78 1.17 15.09
N HIS A 72 3.99 2.05 14.46
CA HIS A 72 2.55 2.11 14.69
C HIS A 72 1.80 0.88 14.14
N ILE A 73 2.21 0.38 12.96
CA ILE A 73 1.62 -0.83 12.38
C ILE A 73 1.96 -2.05 13.25
N GLU A 74 3.21 -2.19 13.69
CA GLU A 74 3.67 -3.29 14.55
C GLU A 74 2.97 -3.30 15.91
N LYS A 75 2.91 -2.15 16.61
CA LYS A 75 2.19 -2.04 17.89
C LYS A 75 0.73 -2.45 17.80
N ARG A 76 0.09 -2.17 16.66
CA ARG A 76 -1.30 -2.56 16.44
C ARG A 76 -1.46 -4.06 16.23
N GLN A 77 -0.53 -4.73 15.56
CA GLN A 77 -0.61 -6.18 15.37
C GLN A 77 -0.41 -6.98 16.66
N GLN A 78 0.20 -6.39 17.69
CA GLN A 78 0.41 -7.03 19.00
C GLN A 78 -0.79 -6.90 19.94
N ARG A 79 -1.81 -6.12 19.57
CA ARG A 79 -3.08 -6.00 20.31
C ARG A 79 -4.12 -6.94 19.73
#